data_AF-A0A1C6HZU8-F1
#
_entry.id   AF-A0A1C6HZU8-F1
#
_cell.length_a   1.000
_cell.length_b   1.000
_cell.length_c   1.000
_cell.angle_alpha   90.00
_cell.angle_beta   90.00
_cell.angle_gamma   90.00
#
_symmetry.space_group_name_H-M   'P 1'
#
loop_
_entity.id
_entity.type
_entity.pdbx_description
1 polymer ?
#
loop_
_entity_poly.entity_id
_entity_poly.type
_entity_poly.pdbx_seq_one_letter_code
_entity_poly.pdbx_strand_id
1 'polypeptide(L)'
;MRLLHSWKKEGKISRKVANLSEFWNGQKNIVLLDPNLFACRDWKDLSQQLIDSNAYINFSQGCDIRVMTEEKVEFIKKMKIRQIHFAWDKYEDRGMIVPKFEKFQKMTGWTKGKMTVYVLCGFNTTLEQDLERIYTLRDLKYSPYVMIYNKHKLKKRDPLRRLQRWVNSRAIFAVCKRFEDYKG
;
A
#
# COMPACT_ATOMS: atom_id res chain seq x y z
N MET A 1 4.98 -13.26 -11.01
CA MET A 1 6.31 -13.88 -10.78
C MET A 1 6.82 -13.52 -9.39
N ARG A 2 7.73 -14.33 -8.85
CA ARG A 2 8.49 -14.03 -7.62
C ARG A 2 9.95 -13.87 -8.01
N LEU A 3 10.54 -12.73 -7.68
CA LEU A 3 11.96 -12.43 -7.88
C LEU A 3 12.75 -12.60 -6.59
N LEU A 4 12.05 -12.72 -5.45
CA LEU A 4 12.62 -12.87 -4.13
C LEU A 4 12.21 -14.22 -3.51
N HIS A 5 13.09 -14.74 -2.66
CA HIS A 5 12.75 -15.81 -1.72
C HIS A 5 12.94 -15.31 -0.28
N SER A 6 12.00 -15.65 0.59
CA SER A 6 12.09 -15.42 2.04
C SER A 6 12.10 -16.79 2.72
N TRP A 7 13.17 -17.08 3.46
CA TRP A 7 13.28 -18.32 4.22
C TRP A 7 12.41 -18.22 5.47
N LYS A 8 11.40 -19.11 5.58
CA LYS A 8 10.39 -19.24 6.65
C LYS A 8 9.43 -18.06 6.81
N LYS A 9 8.20 -18.37 7.26
CA LYS A 9 7.19 -17.40 7.71
C LYS A 9 7.91 -16.38 8.60
N GLU A 10 8.02 -15.14 8.12
CA GLU A 10 8.64 -13.98 8.80
C GLU A 10 10.18 -13.93 8.89
N GLY A 11 10.92 -14.40 7.87
CA GLY A 11 12.38 -14.26 7.78
C GLY A 11 12.89 -12.86 7.34
N LYS A 12 13.62 -12.18 8.23
CA LYS A 12 14.07 -10.77 8.21
C LYS A 12 14.87 -10.24 6.99
N ILE A 13 15.20 -11.05 5.99
CA ILE A 13 15.99 -10.61 4.82
C ILE A 13 15.49 -11.33 3.56
N SER A 14 14.94 -10.57 2.61
CA SER A 14 14.64 -11.08 1.27
C SER A 14 15.91 -11.08 0.42
N ARG A 15 16.18 -12.17 -0.30
CA ARG A 15 17.30 -12.29 -1.23
C ARG A 15 16.78 -12.45 -2.65
N LYS A 16 17.45 -11.82 -3.63
CA LYS A 16 17.21 -12.09 -5.04
C LYS A 16 17.49 -13.55 -5.34
N VAL A 17 16.56 -14.20 -6.05
CA VAL A 17 16.70 -15.60 -6.47
C VAL A 17 16.57 -15.78 -7.97
N ALA A 18 16.17 -14.74 -8.70
CA ALA A 18 16.04 -14.75 -10.14
C ALA A 18 16.10 -13.33 -10.73
N ASN A 19 16.52 -13.25 -11.99
CA ASN A 19 16.33 -12.09 -12.84
C ASN A 19 14.94 -12.09 -13.47
N LEU A 20 14.49 -10.92 -13.92
CA LEU A 20 13.25 -10.77 -14.66
C LEU A 20 13.24 -11.61 -15.94
N SER A 21 14.37 -11.66 -16.66
CA SER A 21 14.53 -12.40 -17.92
C SER A 21 14.32 -13.92 -17.80
N GLU A 22 14.39 -14.49 -16.60
CA GLU A 22 14.15 -15.91 -16.37
C GLU A 22 12.68 -16.29 -16.52
N PHE A 23 11.77 -15.33 -16.36
CA PHE A 23 10.31 -15.56 -16.40
C PHE A 23 9.57 -14.66 -17.37
N TRP A 24 10.16 -13.52 -17.75
CA TRP A 24 9.55 -12.52 -18.60
C TRP A 24 10.22 -12.51 -19.98
N ASN A 25 9.39 -12.51 -21.02
CA ASN A 25 9.79 -12.49 -22.41
C ASN A 25 8.90 -11.50 -23.20
N GLY A 26 8.89 -10.23 -22.79
CA GLY A 26 8.19 -9.15 -23.50
C GLY A 26 6.71 -8.97 -23.16
N GLN A 27 6.16 -9.62 -22.12
CA GLN A 27 4.76 -9.42 -21.74
C GLN A 27 4.48 -7.99 -21.30
N LYS A 28 3.35 -7.42 -21.74
CA LYS A 28 2.97 -6.02 -21.46
C LYS A 28 2.71 -5.71 -19.99
N ASN A 29 2.47 -6.72 -19.16
CA ASN A 29 2.15 -6.57 -17.74
C ASN A 29 2.96 -7.57 -16.91
N ILE A 30 3.49 -7.12 -15.78
CA ILE A 30 4.20 -7.93 -14.80
C ILE A 30 3.47 -7.81 -13.47
N VAL A 31 3.08 -8.94 -12.88
CA VAL A 31 2.55 -9.00 -11.52
C VAL A 31 3.62 -9.53 -10.59
N LEU A 32 4.07 -8.70 -9.65
CA LEU A 32 5.04 -9.04 -8.62
C LEU A 32 4.33 -9.61 -7.41
N LEU A 33 4.74 -10.81 -7.01
CA LEU A 33 4.21 -11.53 -5.84
C LEU A 33 5.11 -11.38 -4.61
N ASP A 34 6.19 -10.61 -4.73
CA ASP A 34 7.15 -10.41 -3.66
C ASP A 34 6.65 -9.32 -2.69
N PRO A 35 6.45 -9.61 -1.40
CA PRO A 35 5.85 -8.66 -0.47
C PRO A 35 6.72 -7.44 -0.20
N ASN A 36 8.05 -7.55 -0.37
CA ASN A 36 9.00 -6.51 0.04
C ASN A 36 10.19 -6.35 -0.93
N LEU A 37 9.92 -6.11 -2.23
CA LEU A 37 10.97 -5.82 -3.23
C LEU A 37 11.98 -4.79 -2.71
N PHE A 38 11.48 -3.69 -2.15
CA PHE A 38 12.27 -2.55 -1.68
C PHE A 38 13.02 -2.77 -0.36
N ALA A 39 12.81 -3.90 0.32
CA ALA A 39 13.57 -4.27 1.52
C ALA A 39 14.75 -5.21 1.19
N CYS A 40 14.80 -5.78 -0.02
CA CYS A 40 15.93 -6.59 -0.48
C CYS A 40 17.16 -5.72 -0.72
N ARG A 41 18.37 -6.26 -0.53
CA ARG A 41 19.63 -5.56 -0.87
C ARG A 41 19.73 -5.27 -2.37
N ASP A 42 19.22 -6.18 -3.19
CA ASP A 42 19.27 -6.11 -4.65
C ASP A 42 18.08 -5.33 -5.25
N TRP A 43 17.33 -4.58 -4.42
CA TRP A 43 16.14 -3.86 -4.86
C TRP A 43 16.42 -2.94 -6.06
N LYS A 44 17.61 -2.34 -6.12
CA LYS A 44 18.00 -1.37 -7.15
C LYS A 44 18.16 -2.04 -8.51
N ASP A 45 18.87 -3.15 -8.56
CA ASP A 45 19.05 -3.94 -9.77
C ASP A 45 17.71 -4.50 -10.28
N LEU A 46 16.91 -5.09 -9.39
CA LEU A 46 15.58 -5.58 -9.76
C LEU A 46 14.67 -4.43 -10.24
N SER A 47 14.75 -3.26 -9.61
CA SER A 47 13.99 -2.08 -10.04
C SER A 47 14.43 -1.59 -11.41
N GLN A 48 15.72 -1.64 -11.73
CA GLN A 48 16.23 -1.29 -13.05
C GLN A 48 15.69 -2.25 -14.12
N GLN A 49 15.71 -3.55 -13.87
CA GLN A 49 15.13 -4.54 -14.79
C GLN A 49 13.64 -4.29 -15.05
N LEU A 50 12.87 -3.91 -14.03
CA LEU A 50 11.45 -3.58 -14.19
C LEU A 50 11.25 -2.30 -15.02
N ILE A 51 12.11 -1.29 -14.86
CA ILE A 51 12.09 -0.07 -15.68
C ILE A 51 12.40 -0.42 -17.14
N ASP A 52 13.48 -1.17 -17.37
CA ASP A 52 13.97 -1.53 -18.70
C ASP A 52 12.99 -2.43 -19.46
N SER A 53 12.21 -3.25 -18.73
CA SER A 53 11.15 -4.07 -19.33
C SER A 53 10.07 -3.26 -20.04
N ASN A 54 9.90 -1.98 -19.67
CA ASN A 54 8.86 -1.08 -20.17
C ASN A 54 7.41 -1.61 -20.03
N ALA A 55 7.22 -2.66 -19.23
CA ALA A 55 5.94 -3.30 -18.94
C ALA A 55 5.20 -2.57 -17.82
N TYR A 56 3.88 -2.72 -17.77
CA TYR A 56 3.09 -2.25 -16.64
C TYR A 56 3.33 -3.13 -15.41
N ILE A 57 3.78 -2.53 -14.32
CA ILE A 57 4.12 -3.23 -13.09
C ILE A 57 2.93 -3.17 -12.12
N ASN A 58 2.51 -4.34 -11.64
CA ASN A 58 1.51 -4.52 -10.61
C ASN A 58 2.15 -5.15 -9.37
N PHE A 59 2.24 -4.36 -8.30
CA PHE A 59 2.60 -4.85 -6.97
C PHE A 59 1.36 -5.47 -6.34
N SER A 60 1.29 -6.81 -6.31
CA SER A 60 0.11 -7.51 -5.79
C SER A 60 -0.09 -7.36 -4.28
N GLN A 61 0.95 -6.93 -3.56
CA GLN A 61 0.96 -6.71 -2.12
C GLN A 61 1.26 -5.24 -1.80
N GLY A 62 0.88 -4.81 -0.59
CA GLY A 62 1.22 -3.48 -0.09
C GLY A 62 2.73 -3.34 0.12
N CYS A 63 3.35 -2.34 -0.51
CA CYS A 63 4.73 -1.96 -0.23
C CYS A 63 4.86 -1.41 1.20
N ASP A 64 6.00 -1.66 1.82
CA ASP A 64 6.32 -1.09 3.13
C ASP A 64 6.85 0.35 2.99
N ILE A 65 6.09 1.33 3.47
CA ILE A 65 6.50 2.74 3.42
C ILE A 65 7.72 3.01 4.31
N ARG A 66 7.95 2.21 5.37
CA ARG A 66 9.03 2.40 6.34
C ARG A 66 10.40 2.30 5.68
N VAL A 67 10.55 1.39 4.71
CA VAL A 67 11.80 1.19 3.97
C VAL A 67 11.97 2.14 2.78
N MET A 68 11.00 3.02 2.52
CA MET A 68 11.04 3.94 1.39
C MET A 68 12.05 5.07 1.63
N THR A 69 12.93 5.28 0.66
CA THR A 69 13.94 6.33 0.59
C THR A 69 13.69 7.18 -0.65
N GLU A 70 14.26 8.38 -0.72
CA GLU A 70 14.15 9.25 -1.90
C GLU A 70 14.56 8.54 -3.19
N GLU A 71 15.70 7.82 -3.15
CA GLU A 71 16.20 7.04 -4.27
C GLU A 71 15.17 6.00 -4.75
N LYS A 72 14.54 5.27 -3.83
CA LYS A 72 13.51 4.28 -4.17
C LYS A 72 12.29 4.94 -4.82
N VAL A 73 11.90 6.13 -4.37
CA VAL A 73 10.81 6.90 -4.97
C VAL A 73 11.15 7.30 -6.42
N GLU A 74 12.38 7.70 -6.69
CA GLU A 74 12.81 8.02 -8.07
C GLU A 74 12.78 6.79 -8.99
N PHE A 75 13.12 5.60 -8.50
CA PHE A 75 12.94 4.36 -9.28
C PHE A 75 11.46 4.07 -9.53
N ILE A 76 10.61 4.19 -8.50
CA ILE A 76 9.15 4.00 -8.62
C ILE A 76 8.54 4.95 -9.65
N LYS A 77 8.99 6.21 -9.71
CA LYS A 77 8.51 7.19 -10.70
C LYS A 77 8.82 6.81 -12.14
N LYS A 78 9.92 6.09 -12.38
CA LYS A 78 10.34 5.62 -13.71
C LYS A 78 9.60 4.37 -14.17
N MET A 79 9.02 3.60 -13.25
CA MET A 79 8.24 2.39 -13.59
C MET A 79 6.84 2.75 -14.12
N LYS A 80 6.32 1.95 -15.07
CA LYS A 80 4.92 2.06 -15.50
C LYS A 80 3.97 1.43 -14.49
N ILE A 81 3.64 2.18 -13.45
CA ILE A 81 2.73 1.75 -12.39
C ILE A 81 1.36 2.41 -12.59
N ARG A 82 0.30 1.60 -12.63
CA ARG A 82 -1.08 2.11 -12.63
C ARG A 82 -1.51 2.56 -11.23
N GLN A 83 -1.22 1.74 -10.24
CA GLN A 83 -1.54 1.97 -8.83
C GLN A 83 -0.49 1.32 -7.95
N ILE A 84 -0.10 2.01 -6.89
CA ILE A 84 0.74 1.48 -5.82
C ILE A 84 -0.08 1.37 -4.54
N HIS A 85 0.17 0.31 -3.79
CA HIS A 85 -0.49 0.03 -2.54
C HIS A 85 0.55 0.05 -1.41
N PHE A 86 0.18 0.59 -0.26
CA PHE A 86 0.93 0.50 0.99
C PHE A 86 0.06 -0.12 2.08
N ALA A 87 0.65 -0.45 3.22
CA ALA A 87 -0.08 -0.88 4.42
C ALA A 87 0.25 0.02 5.61
N TRP A 88 -0.76 0.32 6.42
CA TRP A 88 -0.62 0.94 7.74
C TRP A 88 -1.25 0.02 8.79
N ASP A 89 -0.46 -0.97 9.22
CA ASP A 89 -0.93 -2.05 10.09
C ASP A 89 -0.99 -1.63 11.56
N LYS A 90 0.01 -0.89 12.06
CA LYS A 90 0.16 -0.49 13.47
C LYS A 90 -0.11 1.00 13.65
N TYR A 91 -1.03 1.35 14.54
CA TYR A 91 -1.34 2.74 14.82
C TYR A 91 -0.12 3.48 15.40
N GLU A 92 0.65 2.80 16.24
CA GLU A 92 1.81 3.32 16.97
C GLU A 92 2.93 3.78 16.03
N ASP A 93 3.01 3.23 14.82
CA ASP A 93 4.01 3.59 13.81
C ASP A 93 3.75 4.99 13.20
N ARG A 94 2.61 5.65 13.53
CA ARG A 94 2.17 6.95 12.99
C ARG A 94 3.30 7.99 12.90
N GLY A 95 4.00 8.22 14.01
CA GLY A 95 5.05 9.24 14.08
C GLY A 95 6.19 9.03 13.08
N MET A 96 6.45 7.77 12.73
CA MET A 96 7.47 7.40 11.75
C MET A 96 6.95 7.44 10.31
N ILE A 97 5.73 6.93 10.08
CA ILE A 97 5.26 6.67 8.71
C ILE A 97 4.54 7.86 8.06
N VAL A 98 3.88 8.72 8.84
CA VAL A 98 3.17 9.89 8.29
C VAL A 98 4.13 10.83 7.54
N PRO A 99 5.30 11.22 8.10
CA PRO A 99 6.28 12.01 7.35
C PRO A 99 6.79 11.33 6.07
N LYS A 100 6.85 9.99 6.05
CA LYS A 100 7.25 9.22 4.86
C LYS A 100 6.17 9.25 3.79
N PHE A 101 4.90 9.13 4.16
CA PHE A 101 3.77 9.29 3.23
C PHE A 101 3.70 10.69 2.64
N GLU A 102 3.90 11.72 3.47
CA GLU A 102 3.98 13.12 3.04
C GLU A 102 5.09 13.32 2.00
N LYS A 103 6.30 12.84 2.34
CA LYS A 103 7.46 12.93 1.45
C LYS A 103 7.24 12.20 0.14
N PHE A 104 6.70 10.98 0.19
CA PHE A 104 6.36 10.21 -1.00
C PHE A 104 5.34 10.94 -1.89
N GLN A 105 4.29 11.49 -1.30
CA GLN A 105 3.27 12.24 -2.04
C GLN A 105 3.87 13.50 -2.68
N LYS A 106 4.69 14.25 -1.94
CA LYS A 106 5.36 15.45 -2.44
C LYS A 106 6.31 15.16 -3.60
N MET A 107 7.12 14.11 -3.49
CA MET A 107 8.09 13.73 -4.53
C MET A 107 7.44 13.19 -5.80
N THR A 108 6.33 12.45 -5.66
CA THR A 108 5.64 11.84 -6.81
C THR A 108 4.62 12.78 -7.45
N GLY A 109 4.02 13.69 -6.68
CA GLY A 109 2.88 14.49 -7.11
C GLY A 109 1.63 13.65 -7.44
N TRP A 110 1.63 12.36 -7.10
CA TRP A 110 0.55 11.44 -7.48
C TRP A 110 -0.73 11.74 -6.71
N THR A 111 -1.85 11.36 -7.30
CA THR A 111 -3.19 11.58 -6.75
C THR A 111 -3.75 10.30 -6.14
N LYS A 112 -4.81 10.45 -5.33
CA LYS A 112 -5.50 9.36 -4.62
C LYS A 112 -5.87 8.15 -5.48
N GLY A 113 -6.09 8.32 -6.78
CA GLY A 113 -6.38 7.20 -7.69
C GLY A 113 -5.21 6.25 -7.90
N LYS A 114 -3.97 6.73 -7.71
CA LYS A 114 -2.73 5.98 -7.92
C LYS A 114 -2.13 5.44 -6.63
N MET A 115 -2.50 5.99 -5.47
CA MET A 115 -1.91 5.64 -4.19
C MET A 115 -2.98 5.16 -3.22
N THR A 116 -2.93 3.89 -2.85
CA THR A 116 -3.86 3.28 -1.90
C THR A 116 -3.14 2.80 -0.65
N VAL A 117 -3.76 2.93 0.51
CA VAL A 117 -3.21 2.44 1.77
C VAL A 117 -4.21 1.51 2.43
N TYR A 118 -3.82 0.26 2.62
CA TYR A 118 -4.57 -0.71 3.39
C TYR A 118 -4.47 -0.40 4.88
N VAL A 119 -5.61 -0.32 5.56
CA VAL A 119 -5.70 0.00 6.99
C VAL A 119 -6.45 -1.14 7.68
N LEU A 120 -5.78 -1.87 8.56
CA LEU A 120 -6.40 -2.89 9.39
C LEU A 120 -7.09 -2.22 10.60
N CYS A 121 -8.39 -2.45 10.74
CA CYS A 121 -9.25 -1.86 11.77
C CYS A 121 -9.86 -2.95 12.67
N GLY A 122 -10.04 -2.64 13.96
CA GLY A 122 -10.67 -3.54 14.93
C GLY A 122 -9.82 -4.71 15.41
N PHE A 123 -8.49 -4.65 15.26
CA PHE A 123 -7.57 -5.63 15.86
C PHE A 123 -7.11 -5.18 17.25
N ASN A 124 -6.34 -4.09 17.31
CA ASN A 124 -5.80 -3.49 18.52
C ASN A 124 -5.98 -1.96 18.54
N THR A 125 -6.97 -1.46 17.79
CA THR A 125 -7.24 -0.03 17.65
C THR A 125 -8.67 0.32 18.06
N THR A 126 -8.87 1.55 18.53
CA THR A 126 -10.20 2.13 18.71
C THR A 126 -10.75 2.69 17.40
N LEU A 127 -12.06 2.96 17.35
CA LEU A 127 -12.68 3.59 16.19
C LEU A 127 -12.10 4.99 15.92
N GLU A 128 -11.77 5.73 16.97
CA GLU A 128 -11.18 7.07 16.89
C GLU A 128 -9.80 7.01 16.25
N GLN A 129 -8.96 6.04 16.66
CA GLN A 129 -7.65 5.80 16.05
C GLN A 129 -7.79 5.37 14.58
N ASP A 130 -8.78 4.55 14.26
CA ASP A 130 -9.08 4.16 12.88
C ASP A 130 -9.46 5.39 12.04
N LEU A 131 -10.38 6.23 12.54
CA LEU A 131 -10.80 7.46 11.89
C LEU A 131 -9.65 8.44 11.70
N GLU A 132 -8.78 8.61 12.69
CA GLU A 132 -7.60 9.46 12.58
C GLU A 132 -6.70 9.02 11.43
N ARG A 133 -6.43 7.71 11.29
CA ARG A 133 -5.66 7.18 10.16
C ARG A 133 -6.33 7.48 8.83
N ILE A 134 -7.64 7.30 8.74
CA ILE A 134 -8.44 7.56 7.53
C ILE A 134 -8.37 9.04 7.13
N TYR A 135 -8.55 9.95 8.08
CA TYR A 135 -8.50 11.39 7.83
C TYR A 135 -7.09 11.85 7.46
N THR A 136 -6.08 11.37 8.18
CA THR A 136 -4.67 11.63 7.84
C THR A 136 -4.38 11.24 6.38
N LEU A 137 -4.74 10.01 5.98
CA LEU A 137 -4.51 9.55 4.61
C LEU A 137 -5.28 10.35 3.56
N ARG A 138 -6.53 10.76 3.87
CA ARG A 138 -7.34 11.63 3.01
C ARG A 138 -6.64 12.96 2.76
N ASP A 139 -6.16 13.60 3.82
CA ASP A 139 -5.52 14.93 3.74
C ASP A 139 -4.20 14.85 2.99
N LEU A 140 -3.48 13.73 3.13
CA LEU A 140 -2.30 13.40 2.35
C LEU A 140 -2.60 12.93 0.91
N LYS A 141 -3.85 13.02 0.44
CA LYS A 141 -4.27 12.65 -0.92
C LYS A 141 -4.04 11.17 -1.27
N TYR A 142 -4.06 10.28 -0.29
CA TYR A 142 -4.12 8.83 -0.49
C TYR A 142 -5.58 8.34 -0.50
N SER A 143 -5.81 7.18 -1.13
CA SER A 143 -7.07 6.44 -0.95
C SER A 143 -6.90 5.40 0.16
N PRO A 144 -7.47 5.61 1.36
CA PRO A 144 -7.52 4.54 2.35
C PRO A 144 -8.42 3.39 1.89
N TYR A 145 -8.09 2.17 2.30
CA TYR A 145 -8.91 0.98 2.11
C TYR A 145 -8.98 0.20 3.43
N VAL A 146 -10.17 0.18 4.03
CA VAL A 146 -10.41 -0.43 5.34
C VAL A 146 -10.54 -1.94 5.21
N MET A 147 -9.72 -2.65 5.95
CA MET A 147 -9.79 -4.08 6.20
C MET A 147 -10.22 -4.29 7.66
N ILE A 148 -11.25 -5.11 7.90
CA ILE A 148 -11.77 -5.34 9.24
C ILE A 148 -11.23 -6.68 9.76
N TYR A 149 -10.55 -6.66 10.91
CA TYR A 149 -10.16 -7.86 11.61
C TYR A 149 -11.38 -8.63 12.14
N ASN A 150 -11.42 -9.96 11.97
CA ASN A 150 -12.52 -10.82 12.43
C ASN A 150 -13.93 -10.32 12.05
N LYS A 151 -14.10 -9.76 10.84
CA LYS A 151 -15.36 -9.19 10.35
C LYS A 151 -16.59 -10.07 10.59
N HIS A 152 -16.46 -11.39 10.48
CA HIS A 152 -17.56 -12.35 10.68
C HIS A 152 -18.16 -12.33 12.09
N LYS A 153 -17.42 -11.89 13.11
CA LYS A 153 -17.89 -11.76 14.50
C LYS A 153 -18.67 -10.47 14.75
N LEU A 154 -18.58 -9.49 13.85
CA LEU A 154 -19.23 -8.18 14.04
C LEU A 154 -20.70 -8.22 13.69
N LYS A 155 -21.52 -7.55 14.52
CA LYS A 155 -22.95 -7.34 14.28
C LYS A 155 -23.19 -6.57 12.98
N LYS A 156 -24.39 -6.70 12.39
CA LYS A 156 -24.74 -6.05 11.09
C LYS A 156 -24.56 -4.52 11.12
N ARG A 157 -24.90 -3.87 12.25
CA ARG A 157 -24.83 -2.41 12.45
C ARG A 157 -23.57 -1.94 13.17
N ASP A 158 -22.53 -2.77 13.20
CA ASP A 158 -21.28 -2.43 13.86
C ASP A 158 -20.61 -1.19 13.22
N PRO A 159 -20.10 -0.24 14.02
CA PRO A 159 -19.41 0.95 13.52
C PRO A 159 -18.29 0.65 12.53
N LEU A 160 -17.52 -0.44 12.71
CA LEU A 160 -16.44 -0.81 11.78
C LEU A 160 -16.97 -1.24 10.41
N ARG A 161 -18.12 -1.92 10.36
CA ARG A 161 -18.78 -2.24 9.08
C ARG A 161 -19.29 -0.98 8.39
N ARG A 162 -19.78 -0.01 9.16
CA ARG A 162 -20.19 1.31 8.64
C ARG A 162 -18.99 2.09 8.12
N LEU A 163 -17.88 2.11 8.86
CA LEU A 163 -16.59 2.71 8.46
C LEU A 163 -16.08 2.12 7.14
N GLN A 164 -16.05 0.79 7.02
CA GLN A 164 -15.61 0.13 5.79
C GLN A 164 -16.49 0.48 4.59
N ARG A 165 -17.82 0.50 4.74
CA ARG A 165 -18.74 0.87 3.65
C ARG A 165 -18.53 2.31 3.19
N TRP A 166 -18.35 3.22 4.15
CA TRP A 166 -18.06 4.63 3.88
C TRP A 166 -16.74 4.80 3.13
N VAL A 167 -15.65 4.21 3.63
CA VAL A 167 -14.30 4.39 3.08
C VAL A 167 -14.11 3.67 1.75
N ASN A 168 -14.51 2.39 1.66
CA ASN A 168 -14.18 1.56 0.50
C ASN A 168 -15.08 1.86 -0.71
N SER A 169 -16.17 2.62 -0.52
CA SER A 169 -16.95 3.17 -1.63
C SER A 169 -16.33 4.48 -2.11
N ARG A 170 -15.63 4.44 -3.25
CA ARG A 170 -14.95 5.63 -3.82
C ARG A 170 -15.88 6.82 -4.02
N ALA A 171 -17.12 6.57 -4.45
CA ALA A 171 -18.11 7.61 -4.68
C ALA A 171 -18.55 8.26 -3.36
N ILE A 172 -18.91 7.44 -2.37
CA ILE A 172 -19.36 7.91 -1.05
C ILE A 172 -18.21 8.64 -0.34
N PHE A 173 -17.02 8.06 -0.29
CA PHE A 173 -15.86 8.66 0.39
C PHE A 173 -15.45 9.99 -0.24
N ALA A 174 -15.61 10.13 -1.56
CA ALA A 174 -15.33 11.38 -2.25
C ALA A 174 -16.24 12.53 -1.81
N VAL A 175 -17.54 12.27 -1.61
CA VAL A 175 -18.55 13.30 -1.27
C VAL A 175 -18.75 13.48 0.23
N CYS A 176 -18.85 12.39 0.98
CA CYS A 176 -19.05 12.39 2.44
C CYS A 176 -17.70 12.53 3.14
N LYS A 177 -17.39 13.75 3.61
CA LYS A 177 -16.07 14.08 4.15
C LYS A 177 -15.81 13.53 5.54
N ARG A 178 -16.85 13.43 6.36
CA ARG A 178 -16.77 12.97 7.75
C ARG A 178 -17.61 11.71 7.94
N PHE A 179 -17.22 10.88 8.90
CA PHE A 179 -17.87 9.60 9.20
C PHE A 179 -19.21 9.79 9.90
N GLU A 180 -19.29 10.77 10.79
CA GLU A 180 -20.50 11.20 11.49
C GLU A 180 -21.63 11.58 10.52
N ASP A 181 -21.30 12.20 9.40
CA ASP A 181 -22.26 12.60 8.35
C ASP A 181 -22.76 11.39 7.53
N TYR A 182 -22.05 10.26 7.58
CA TYR A 182 -22.36 9.10 6.76
C TYR A 182 -23.55 8.31 7.33
N LYS A 183 -24.75 8.49 6.79
CA LYS A 183 -25.98 7.86 7.31
C LYS A 183 -26.18 6.37 6.96
N GLY A 184 -25.20 5.71 6.32
CA GLY A 184 -25.34 4.36 5.75
C GLY A 184 -25.29 3.18 6.72
#